data_AF-A0A6S7HP96-F1
#
_entry.id   AF-A0A6S7HP96-F1
#
_cell.length_a   1.000
_cell.length_b   1.000
_cell.length_c   1.000
_cell.angle_alpha   90.00
_cell.angle_beta   90.00
_cell.angle_gamma   90.00
#
_symmetry.space_group_name_H-M   'P 1'
#
loop_
_entity.id
_entity.type
_entity.pdbx_description
1 polymer ?
#
loop_
_entity_poly.entity_id
_entity_poly.type
_entity_poly.pdbx_seq_one_letter_code
_entity_poly.pdbx_strand_id
1 'polypeptide(L)'
;MKLEAVDLREPALVCPSTVVDIRGPLLKIHFDGWEVTYDQYLDMDSLDLFPVGYCEITGHPLQPPGPRPDPYTQPGYQYGESHMKGLAGNNLTPAAPKMTKPLKTEQVNKPKPVKSPLHPESMYFVNRRCCCGPYLNDAKLLKIPETVKGVLGGSDKNNIVRKCLQLLVTSSENPKNVLDLLCHEFYQTKKHSDLDLAATVCIEIKTKNDKRIVRRVKIASKADTIRPNIERVLQLLGCCPNVFAKDKYPTEQCDACRVKQTSELNVNYTEFTQQPVSVPSNEPV
;
A
#
# COMPACT_ATOMS: atom_id res chain seq x y z
N MET A 1 11.30 -26.19 -8.03
CA MET A 1 10.10 -25.38 -8.42
C MET A 1 10.61 -24.12 -9.12
N LYS A 2 9.98 -23.66 -10.21
CA LYS A 2 10.39 -22.44 -10.95
C LYS A 2 9.54 -21.24 -10.51
N LEU A 3 10.13 -20.05 -10.53
CA LEU A 3 9.52 -18.78 -10.14
C LEU A 3 10.29 -17.61 -10.77
N GLU A 4 9.80 -16.39 -10.55
CA GLU A 4 10.52 -15.15 -10.87
C GLU A 4 10.93 -14.50 -9.54
N ALA A 5 12.19 -14.08 -9.41
CA ALA A 5 12.70 -13.50 -8.16
C ALA A 5 13.54 -12.25 -8.40
N VAL A 6 13.49 -11.30 -7.46
CA VAL A 6 14.36 -10.12 -7.47
C VAL A 6 15.78 -10.52 -7.10
N ASP A 7 16.78 -10.01 -7.83
CA ASP A 7 18.18 -10.11 -7.39
C ASP A 7 18.43 -9.09 -6.27
N LEU A 8 18.66 -9.55 -5.04
CA LEU A 8 18.91 -8.66 -3.89
C LEU A 8 20.21 -7.84 -4.03
N ARG A 9 21.14 -8.22 -4.92
CA ARG A 9 22.33 -7.42 -5.24
C ARG A 9 22.00 -6.30 -6.22
N GLU A 10 21.10 -6.55 -7.15
CA GLU A 10 20.61 -5.60 -8.15
C GLU A 10 19.07 -5.58 -8.17
N PRO A 11 18.41 -4.91 -7.19
CA PRO A 11 16.95 -5.02 -6.99
C PRO A 11 16.08 -4.49 -8.13
N ALA A 12 16.68 -3.92 -9.18
CA ALA A 12 15.99 -3.55 -10.41
C ALA A 12 15.79 -4.75 -11.36
N LEU A 13 16.47 -5.87 -11.11
CA LEU A 13 16.43 -7.07 -11.94
C LEU A 13 15.48 -8.09 -11.32
N VAL A 14 14.49 -8.52 -12.10
CA VAL A 14 13.72 -9.72 -11.83
C VAL A 14 14.20 -10.79 -12.78
N CYS A 15 14.57 -11.94 -12.24
CA CYS A 15 15.24 -13.00 -12.96
C CYS A 15 14.42 -14.30 -12.89
N PRO A 16 14.47 -15.15 -13.92
CA PRO A 16 13.98 -16.50 -13.83
C PRO A 16 14.80 -17.26 -12.79
N SER A 17 14.12 -18.01 -11.94
CA SER A 17 14.76 -18.63 -10.79
C SER A 17 14.19 -19.99 -10.43
N THR A 18 15.01 -20.76 -9.72
CA THR A 18 14.68 -22.10 -9.25
C THR A 18 14.86 -22.20 -7.74
N VAL A 19 13.86 -22.71 -7.03
CA VAL A 19 14.03 -23.13 -5.63
C VAL A 19 14.87 -24.40 -5.59
N VAL A 20 16.05 -24.32 -4.96
CA VAL A 20 17.03 -25.41 -4.89
C VAL A 20 17.18 -26.02 -3.49
N ASP A 21 16.80 -25.31 -2.44
CA ASP A 21 16.78 -25.81 -1.05
C ASP A 21 15.70 -25.08 -0.23
N ILE A 22 15.22 -25.69 0.83
CA ILE A 22 14.24 -25.12 1.77
C ILE A 22 14.72 -25.38 3.20
N ARG A 23 14.87 -24.32 3.99
CA ARG A 23 15.32 -24.38 5.38
C ARG A 23 14.38 -23.61 6.29
N GLY A 24 13.40 -24.31 6.86
CA GLY A 24 12.35 -23.68 7.64
C GLY A 24 11.55 -22.70 6.76
N PRO A 25 11.40 -21.42 7.14
CA PRO A 25 10.71 -20.42 6.32
C PRO A 25 11.59 -19.84 5.21
N LEU A 26 12.84 -20.26 5.06
CA LEU A 26 13.75 -19.71 4.05
C LEU A 26 13.84 -20.63 2.83
N LEU A 27 13.65 -20.05 1.64
CA LEU A 27 13.89 -20.66 0.34
C LEU A 27 15.27 -20.26 -0.16
N LYS A 28 16.06 -21.23 -0.62
CA LYS A 28 17.27 -20.97 -1.39
C LYS A 28 16.91 -20.86 -2.86
N ILE A 29 17.11 -19.68 -3.42
CA ILE A 29 16.79 -19.32 -4.79
C ILE A 29 18.06 -19.31 -5.63
N HIS A 30 18.06 -20.10 -6.70
CA HIS A 30 19.08 -20.10 -7.75
C HIS A 30 18.60 -19.26 -8.93
N PHE A 31 19.45 -18.40 -9.48
CA PHE A 31 19.14 -17.63 -10.67
C PHE A 31 19.55 -18.40 -11.92
N ASP A 32 18.60 -18.60 -12.83
CA ASP A 32 18.80 -19.55 -13.91
C ASP A 32 19.95 -19.12 -14.83
N GLY A 33 20.89 -20.04 -15.08
CA GLY A 33 22.06 -19.81 -15.94
C GLY A 33 23.19 -18.98 -15.31
N TRP A 34 23.14 -18.75 -14.00
CA TRP A 34 24.19 -18.08 -13.22
C TRP A 34 24.93 -19.06 -12.30
N GLU A 35 26.06 -18.63 -11.71
CA GLU A 35 26.80 -19.47 -10.77
C GLU A 35 26.05 -19.60 -9.44
N VAL A 36 26.20 -20.75 -8.77
CA VAL A 36 25.62 -21.02 -7.44
C VAL A 36 26.10 -20.06 -6.34
N THR A 37 27.18 -19.30 -6.59
CA THR A 37 27.69 -18.24 -5.70
C THR A 37 26.79 -17.01 -5.65
N TYR A 38 25.84 -16.92 -6.58
CA TYR A 38 24.81 -15.88 -6.64
C TYR A 38 23.48 -16.32 -6.01
N ASP A 39 23.36 -17.59 -5.56
CA ASP A 39 22.17 -18.08 -4.88
C ASP A 39 21.87 -17.24 -3.64
N GLN A 40 20.59 -16.97 -3.41
CA GLN A 40 20.13 -16.13 -2.31
C GLN A 40 19.10 -16.86 -1.46
N TYR A 41 19.10 -16.57 -0.16
CA TYR A 41 18.04 -17.04 0.74
C TYR A 41 16.99 -15.94 0.86
N LEU A 42 15.75 -16.29 0.57
CA LEU A 42 14.59 -15.42 0.74
C LEU A 42 13.56 -16.10 1.63
N ASP A 43 12.79 -15.31 2.37
CA ASP A 43 11.64 -15.83 3.11
C ASP A 43 10.56 -16.34 2.13
N MET A 44 9.85 -17.40 2.49
CA MET A 44 8.72 -17.94 1.72
C MET A 44 7.62 -16.90 1.49
N ASP A 45 7.44 -15.97 2.44
CA ASP A 45 6.46 -14.88 2.34
C ASP A 45 7.07 -13.58 1.77
N SER A 46 8.27 -13.66 1.19
CA SER A 46 8.94 -12.50 0.60
C SER A 46 8.16 -11.96 -0.59
N LEU A 47 7.97 -10.64 -0.61
CA LEU A 47 7.35 -9.91 -1.73
C LEU A 47 8.27 -9.84 -2.97
N ASP A 48 9.51 -10.32 -2.84
CA ASP A 48 10.50 -10.39 -3.91
C ASP A 48 10.46 -11.74 -4.65
N LEU A 49 9.50 -12.61 -4.31
CA LEU A 49 9.24 -13.88 -4.98
C LEU A 49 7.89 -13.81 -5.70
N PHE A 50 7.88 -14.15 -6.98
CA PHE A 50 6.69 -14.05 -7.82
C PHE A 50 6.41 -15.36 -8.55
N PRO A 51 5.14 -15.68 -8.82
CA PRO A 51 4.80 -16.79 -9.69
C PRO A 51 5.30 -16.55 -11.12
N VAL A 52 5.55 -17.64 -11.85
CA VAL A 52 5.91 -17.57 -13.28
C VAL A 52 4.81 -16.82 -14.05
N GLY A 53 5.20 -15.84 -14.86
CA GLY A 53 4.31 -14.98 -15.64
C GLY A 53 4.02 -13.62 -15.00
N TYR A 54 4.53 -13.33 -13.80
CA TYR A 54 4.30 -12.06 -13.12
C TYR A 54 4.85 -10.86 -13.90
N CYS A 55 6.07 -10.95 -14.42
CA CYS A 55 6.68 -9.90 -15.22
C CYS A 55 5.89 -9.63 -16.52
N GLU A 56 5.38 -10.68 -17.17
CA GLU A 56 4.56 -10.55 -18.38
C GLU A 56 3.25 -9.80 -18.08
N ILE A 57 2.57 -10.16 -17.00
CA ILE A 57 1.27 -9.56 -16.61
C ILE A 57 1.43 -8.10 -16.15
N THR A 58 2.52 -7.80 -15.44
CA THR A 58 2.76 -6.46 -14.90
C THR A 58 3.47 -5.53 -15.89
N GLY A 59 4.01 -6.08 -16.99
CA GLY A 59 4.86 -5.35 -17.93
C GLY A 59 6.25 -5.03 -17.37
N HIS A 60 6.66 -5.66 -16.27
CA HIS A 60 8.01 -5.54 -15.74
C HIS A 60 8.99 -6.34 -16.61
N PRO A 61 10.19 -5.83 -16.91
CA PRO A 61 11.17 -6.59 -17.69
C PRO A 61 11.69 -7.80 -16.90
N LEU A 62 11.42 -9.00 -17.40
CA LEU A 62 12.07 -10.22 -16.94
C LEU A 62 13.45 -10.33 -17.61
N GLN A 63 14.50 -10.53 -16.82
CA GLN A 63 15.83 -10.79 -17.37
C GLN A 63 15.88 -12.16 -18.06
N PRO A 64 16.64 -12.30 -19.16
CA PRO A 64 16.91 -13.63 -19.69
C PRO A 64 17.76 -14.43 -18.68
N PRO A 65 17.72 -15.78 -18.76
CA PRO A 65 18.68 -16.60 -18.03
C PRO A 65 20.12 -16.21 -18.36
N GLY A 66 21.03 -16.46 -17.43
CA GLY A 66 22.45 -16.24 -17.62
C GLY A 66 23.05 -17.11 -18.73
N PRO A 67 24.28 -16.81 -19.17
CA PRO A 67 24.89 -17.43 -20.34
C PRO A 67 25.32 -18.89 -20.13
N ARG A 68 25.17 -19.44 -18.90
CA ARG A 68 25.62 -20.79 -18.59
C ARG A 68 24.48 -21.79 -18.68
N PRO A 69 24.79 -23.04 -19.07
CA PRO A 69 23.82 -24.12 -18.96
C PRO A 69 23.47 -24.33 -17.48
N ASP A 70 22.17 -24.30 -17.20
CA ASP A 70 21.64 -24.40 -15.85
C ASP A 70 21.40 -25.88 -15.46
N PRO A 71 21.98 -26.36 -14.35
CA PRO A 71 21.90 -27.76 -13.94
C PRO A 71 20.50 -28.18 -13.43
N TYR A 72 19.62 -27.21 -13.17
CA TYR A 72 18.25 -27.40 -12.67
C TYR A 72 17.18 -27.20 -13.77
N THR A 73 17.60 -27.00 -15.02
CA THR A 73 16.68 -26.96 -16.17
C THR A 73 16.35 -28.37 -16.64
N GLN A 74 15.06 -28.69 -16.72
CA GLN A 74 14.60 -30.00 -17.17
C GLN A 74 14.91 -30.20 -18.67
N PRO A 75 15.32 -31.41 -19.11
CA PRO A 75 15.48 -31.71 -20.53
C PRO A 75 14.16 -31.46 -21.28
N GLY A 76 14.15 -30.49 -22.21
CA GLY A 76 12.97 -30.14 -23.02
C GLY A 76 12.25 -28.84 -22.63
N TYR A 77 12.64 -28.15 -21.54
CA TYR A 77 12.16 -26.80 -21.24
C TYR A 77 13.01 -25.77 -22.00
N GLN A 78 12.42 -25.13 -23.01
CA GLN A 78 13.03 -24.01 -23.74
C GLN A 78 12.36 -22.70 -23.32
N TYR A 79 13.17 -21.70 -22.96
CA TYR A 79 12.70 -20.32 -22.84
C TYR A 79 12.26 -19.85 -24.23
N GLY A 80 11.02 -19.37 -24.37
CA GLY A 80 10.42 -19.02 -25.66
C GLY A 80 11.29 -18.04 -26.47
N GLU A 81 11.46 -18.31 -27.77
CA GLU A 81 12.33 -17.57 -28.70
C GLU A 81 11.97 -16.08 -28.88
N SER A 82 10.81 -15.63 -28.40
CA SER A 82 10.30 -14.27 -28.65
C SER A 82 11.08 -13.15 -27.96
N HIS A 83 11.98 -13.44 -27.01
CA HIS A 83 12.82 -12.44 -26.30
C HIS A 83 14.34 -12.59 -26.52
N MET A 84 14.81 -13.42 -27.47
CA MET A 84 16.25 -13.57 -27.78
C MET A 84 16.78 -12.69 -28.92
N LYS A 85 16.06 -11.63 -29.34
CA LYS A 85 16.61 -10.67 -30.30
C LYS A 85 17.32 -9.53 -29.57
N GLY A 86 18.61 -9.73 -29.32
CA GLY A 86 19.53 -8.62 -29.14
C GLY A 86 20.72 -8.85 -28.22
N LEU A 87 21.47 -9.94 -28.37
CA LEU A 87 22.88 -10.02 -27.92
C LEU A 87 23.61 -11.10 -28.73
N ALA A 88 23.78 -10.84 -30.03
CA ALA A 88 24.84 -11.48 -30.80
C ALA A 88 26.02 -10.51 -30.86
N GLY A 89 27.10 -10.85 -30.17
CA GLY A 89 28.39 -10.17 -30.26
C GLY A 89 28.68 -9.23 -29.10
N ASN A 90 29.36 -9.73 -28.07
CA ASN A 90 30.80 -9.49 -27.90
C ASN A 90 31.26 -10.02 -26.53
N ASN A 91 32.30 -10.87 -26.58
CA ASN A 91 33.06 -11.33 -25.43
C ASN A 91 33.63 -10.14 -24.66
N LEU A 92 33.27 -9.94 -23.39
CA LEU A 92 34.11 -9.18 -22.45
C LEU A 92 33.93 -9.66 -21.00
N THR A 93 34.98 -10.26 -20.47
CA THR A 93 35.30 -10.35 -19.04
C THR A 93 35.61 -8.95 -18.46
N PRO A 94 35.61 -8.77 -17.12
CA PRO A 94 35.37 -7.47 -16.49
C PRO A 94 36.66 -6.66 -16.29
N ALA A 95 36.62 -5.36 -16.63
CA ALA A 95 37.65 -4.40 -16.24
C ALA A 95 37.00 -3.13 -15.68
N ALA A 96 37.34 -2.79 -14.45
CA ALA A 96 36.91 -1.57 -13.75
C ALA A 96 37.50 -0.31 -14.41
N PRO A 97 36.74 0.79 -14.61
CA PRO A 97 37.32 2.06 -15.02
C PRO A 97 37.59 2.98 -13.81
N LYS A 98 38.82 3.51 -13.79
CA LYS A 98 39.35 4.49 -12.84
C LYS A 98 38.81 5.91 -13.09
N MET A 99 38.81 6.71 -12.02
CA MET A 99 38.44 8.13 -12.00
C MET A 99 39.46 9.06 -12.69
N THR A 100 38.97 10.06 -13.44
CA THR A 100 39.69 11.32 -13.73
C THR A 100 38.73 12.52 -13.68
N LYS A 101 39.16 13.60 -12.98
CA LYS A 101 38.49 14.92 -12.84
C LYS A 101 39.08 15.95 -13.86
N PRO A 102 38.67 17.24 -13.88
CA PRO A 102 37.40 17.77 -14.38
C PRO A 102 37.59 18.97 -15.36
N LEU A 103 36.56 19.39 -16.10
CA LEU A 103 36.51 20.74 -16.71
C LEU A 103 35.15 21.41 -16.46
N LYS A 104 35.21 22.67 -15.99
CA LYS A 104 34.15 23.67 -15.71
C LYS A 104 33.79 24.42 -17.01
N THR A 105 32.68 25.13 -17.25
CA THR A 105 31.31 25.31 -16.72
C THR A 105 30.63 26.27 -17.73
N GLU A 106 29.38 26.03 -18.14
CA GLU A 106 28.25 27.01 -18.29
C GLU A 106 27.07 26.34 -19.02
N GLN A 107 26.06 25.88 -18.27
CA GLN A 107 24.72 26.48 -18.06
C GLN A 107 23.68 26.19 -19.16
N VAL A 108 23.15 24.96 -19.12
CA VAL A 108 21.76 24.64 -19.51
C VAL A 108 21.17 23.76 -18.40
N ASN A 109 19.98 24.14 -17.93
CA ASN A 109 19.38 23.71 -16.66
C ASN A 109 19.30 22.19 -16.48
N LYS A 110 19.96 21.71 -15.41
CA LYS A 110 19.89 20.33 -14.91
C LYS A 110 18.46 19.93 -14.53
N PRO A 111 17.94 18.77 -14.93
CA PRO A 111 16.91 18.09 -14.15
C PRO A 111 17.51 17.77 -12.77
N LYS A 112 16.86 18.24 -11.71
CA LYS A 112 17.26 17.92 -10.32
C LYS A 112 17.25 16.39 -10.14
N PRO A 113 18.19 15.81 -9.37
CA PRO A 113 18.23 14.38 -9.13
C PRO A 113 16.91 13.95 -8.48
N VAL A 114 16.20 13.03 -9.12
CA VAL A 114 15.05 12.37 -8.51
C VAL A 114 15.64 11.45 -7.45
N LYS A 115 15.58 11.89 -6.19
CA LYS A 115 15.83 11.03 -5.04
C LYS A 115 14.89 9.84 -5.18
N SER A 116 15.44 8.64 -5.31
CA SER A 116 14.67 7.41 -5.18
C SER A 116 13.87 7.50 -3.87
N PRO A 117 12.56 7.23 -3.89
CA PRO A 117 11.75 7.36 -2.69
C PRO A 117 12.33 6.42 -1.62
N LEU A 118 12.63 6.97 -0.45
CA LEU A 118 13.30 6.30 0.68
C LEU A 118 12.50 5.09 1.23
N HIS A 119 11.30 4.85 0.70
CA HIS A 119 10.36 3.81 1.10
C HIS A 119 9.57 3.29 -0.12
N PRO A 120 9.26 1.99 -0.18
CA PRO A 120 8.42 1.41 -1.24
C PRO A 120 7.05 2.09 -1.30
N GLU A 121 6.44 2.10 -2.49
CA GLU A 121 5.10 2.65 -2.68
C GLU A 121 4.12 1.94 -1.73
N SER A 122 3.52 2.71 -0.83
CA SER A 122 2.52 2.23 0.11
C SER A 122 1.15 2.22 -0.56
N MET A 123 0.44 1.11 -0.41
CA MET A 123 -0.92 0.93 -0.92
C MET A 123 -1.89 0.65 0.23
N TYR A 124 -3.05 1.30 0.18
CA TYR A 124 -4.18 1.02 1.07
C TYR A 124 -5.43 0.75 0.24
N PHE A 125 -6.16 -0.29 0.59
CA PHE A 125 -7.51 -0.53 0.10
C PHE A 125 -8.52 0.29 0.90
N VAL A 126 -9.53 0.78 0.21
CA VAL A 126 -10.66 1.51 0.79
C VAL A 126 -11.85 0.57 0.91
N ASN A 127 -12.11 0.07 2.12
CA ASN A 127 -13.21 -0.85 2.39
C ASN A 127 -14.47 -0.03 2.69
N ARG A 128 -15.18 0.33 1.61
CA ARG A 128 -16.27 1.33 1.61
C ARG A 128 -17.53 0.89 2.34
N ARG A 129 -17.66 -0.40 2.70
CA ARG A 129 -18.79 -0.93 3.49
C ARG A 129 -18.46 -1.11 4.97
N CYS A 130 -17.26 -0.75 5.40
CA CYS A 130 -16.96 -0.59 6.83
C CYS A 130 -17.70 0.62 7.41
N CYS A 131 -18.01 0.58 8.71
CA CYS A 131 -18.67 1.69 9.40
C CYS A 131 -17.84 2.97 9.29
N CYS A 132 -18.44 4.03 8.79
CA CYS A 132 -17.80 5.29 8.42
C CYS A 132 -17.96 6.40 9.49
N GLY A 133 -18.67 6.11 10.59
CA GLY A 133 -18.91 7.06 11.68
C GLY A 133 -19.81 8.24 11.28
N PRO A 134 -20.03 9.20 12.20
CA PRO A 134 -21.00 10.29 12.00
C PRO A 134 -20.50 11.44 11.12
N TYR A 135 -19.20 11.50 10.85
CA TYR A 135 -18.59 12.61 10.11
C TYR A 135 -18.50 12.36 8.60
N LEU A 136 -18.44 11.10 8.17
CA LEU A 136 -18.31 10.73 6.76
C LEU A 136 -19.67 10.54 6.11
N ASN A 137 -19.73 10.81 4.80
CA ASN A 137 -20.91 10.58 4.00
C ASN A 137 -20.74 9.32 3.14
N ASP A 138 -21.59 8.33 3.34
CA ASP A 138 -21.53 7.02 2.67
C ASP A 138 -21.56 7.15 1.15
N ALA A 139 -22.43 8.01 0.62
CA ALA A 139 -22.59 8.22 -0.81
C ALA A 139 -21.35 8.89 -1.43
N LYS A 140 -20.60 9.70 -0.68
CA LYS A 140 -19.30 10.24 -1.13
C LYS A 140 -18.19 9.21 -0.98
N LEU A 141 -18.20 8.42 0.09
CA LEU A 141 -17.22 7.36 0.34
C LEU A 141 -17.24 6.30 -0.77
N LEU A 142 -18.43 5.95 -1.28
CA LEU A 142 -18.59 5.02 -2.41
C LEU A 142 -17.92 5.52 -3.71
N LYS A 143 -17.73 6.84 -3.85
CA LYS A 143 -17.08 7.46 -5.02
C LYS A 143 -15.55 7.53 -4.90
N ILE A 144 -14.99 7.20 -3.73
CA ILE A 144 -13.54 7.14 -3.53
C ILE A 144 -12.97 5.95 -4.31
N PRO A 145 -11.75 6.07 -4.88
CA PRO A 145 -11.05 4.94 -5.48
C PRO A 145 -10.87 3.78 -4.49
N GLU A 146 -10.95 2.55 -4.98
CA GLU A 146 -10.79 1.33 -4.17
C GLU A 146 -9.40 1.18 -3.57
N THR A 147 -8.41 1.82 -4.19
CA THR A 147 -7.02 1.78 -3.74
C THR A 147 -6.43 3.17 -3.72
N VAL A 148 -5.66 3.47 -2.68
CA VAL A 148 -4.83 4.68 -2.58
C VAL A 148 -3.38 4.25 -2.58
N LYS A 149 -2.62 4.74 -3.56
CA LYS A 149 -1.18 4.51 -3.68
C LYS A 149 -0.40 5.78 -3.47
N GLY A 150 0.75 5.69 -2.82
CA GLY A 150 1.61 6.84 -2.59
C GLY A 150 2.90 6.47 -1.89
N VAL A 151 3.75 7.46 -1.68
CA VAL A 151 5.10 7.27 -1.16
C VAL A 151 5.21 7.93 0.21
N LEU A 152 5.88 7.29 1.16
CA LEU A 152 6.21 7.91 2.45
C LEU A 152 7.28 9.00 2.26
N GLY A 153 7.02 10.21 2.78
CA GLY A 153 7.92 11.34 2.59
C GLY A 153 8.02 11.83 1.14
N GLY A 154 7.16 11.33 0.24
CA GLY A 154 7.03 11.84 -1.12
C GLY A 154 6.59 13.31 -1.14
N SER A 155 6.59 13.92 -2.33
CA SER A 155 6.04 15.27 -2.51
C SER A 155 4.62 15.33 -1.93
N ASP A 156 4.18 16.51 -1.52
CA ASP A 156 2.86 16.73 -0.94
C ASP A 156 1.78 15.95 -1.71
N LYS A 157 1.73 16.04 -3.04
CA LYS A 157 0.74 15.35 -3.88
C LYS A 157 0.86 13.82 -3.90
N ASN A 158 2.06 13.26 -3.72
CA ASN A 158 2.31 11.82 -3.73
C ASN A 158 2.39 11.18 -2.34
N ASN A 159 2.33 11.98 -1.28
CA ASN A 159 2.36 11.48 0.09
C ASN A 159 1.11 10.64 0.41
N ILE A 160 1.30 9.37 0.80
CA ILE A 160 0.20 8.43 1.06
C ILE A 160 -0.73 8.91 2.18
N VAL A 161 -0.17 9.39 3.29
CA VAL A 161 -0.97 9.86 4.43
C VAL A 161 -1.80 11.08 4.02
N ARG A 162 -1.20 12.04 3.29
CA ARG A 162 -1.94 13.18 2.76
C ARG A 162 -3.10 12.72 1.88
N LYS A 163 -2.87 11.78 0.95
CA LYS A 163 -3.93 11.28 0.06
C LYS A 163 -5.09 10.69 0.86
N CYS A 164 -4.81 9.85 1.86
CA CYS A 164 -5.84 9.28 2.75
C CYS A 164 -6.62 10.38 3.50
N LEU A 165 -5.91 11.34 4.12
CA LEU A 165 -6.54 12.47 4.82
C LEU A 165 -7.39 13.33 3.89
N GLN A 166 -6.89 13.61 2.69
CA GLN A 166 -7.57 14.42 1.67
C GLN A 166 -8.89 13.76 1.23
N LEU A 167 -8.89 12.44 1.05
CA LEU A 167 -10.08 11.66 0.71
C LEU A 167 -11.10 11.64 1.85
N LEU A 168 -10.66 11.45 3.09
CA LEU A 168 -11.51 11.50 4.29
C LEU A 168 -12.19 12.87 4.44
N VAL A 169 -11.42 13.95 4.33
CA VAL A 169 -11.95 15.31 4.47
C VAL A 169 -12.94 15.63 3.35
N THR A 170 -12.63 15.32 2.09
CA THR A 170 -13.52 15.62 0.96
C THR A 170 -14.78 14.77 0.93
N SER A 171 -14.73 13.58 1.53
CA SER A 171 -15.87 12.65 1.60
C SER A 171 -16.72 12.84 2.84
N SER A 172 -16.38 13.81 3.69
CA SER A 172 -17.16 14.15 4.88
C SER A 172 -18.42 14.96 4.57
N GLU A 173 -19.36 14.94 5.52
CA GLU A 173 -20.59 15.72 5.43
C GLU A 173 -20.27 17.22 5.50
N ASN A 174 -19.38 17.60 6.42
CA ASN A 174 -18.86 18.95 6.57
C ASN A 174 -17.32 18.97 6.52
N PRO A 175 -16.72 19.13 5.31
CA PRO A 175 -15.27 19.14 5.12
C PRO A 175 -14.52 20.18 5.93
N LYS A 176 -15.13 21.33 6.19
CA LYS A 176 -14.52 22.38 7.00
C LYS A 176 -14.38 21.94 8.46
N ASN A 177 -15.46 21.37 9.02
CA ASN A 177 -15.46 20.88 10.40
C ASN A 177 -14.44 19.76 10.60
N VAL A 178 -14.43 18.77 9.70
CA VAL A 178 -13.47 17.65 9.77
C VAL A 178 -12.02 18.15 9.62
N LEU A 179 -11.77 19.10 8.73
CA LEU A 179 -10.45 19.69 8.58
C LEU A 179 -9.99 20.44 9.83
N ASP A 180 -10.85 21.25 10.44
CA ASP A 180 -10.53 21.99 11.66
C ASP A 180 -10.29 21.02 12.84
N LEU A 181 -11.05 19.92 12.92
CA LEU A 181 -10.86 18.84 13.91
C LEU A 181 -9.49 18.17 13.77
N LEU A 182 -9.10 17.78 12.56
CA LEU A 182 -7.78 17.18 12.29
C LEU A 182 -6.64 18.14 12.62
N CYS A 183 -6.79 19.41 12.26
CA CYS A 183 -5.80 20.43 12.60
C CYS A 183 -5.65 20.58 14.11
N HIS A 184 -6.75 20.59 14.87
CA HIS A 184 -6.69 20.72 16.32
C HIS A 184 -6.05 19.50 17.00
N GLU A 185 -6.46 18.29 16.61
CA GLU A 185 -6.00 17.04 17.23
C GLU A 185 -4.51 16.80 16.97
N PHE A 186 -4.07 16.88 15.72
CA PHE A 186 -2.68 16.59 15.34
C PHE A 186 -1.72 17.77 15.53
N TYR A 187 -2.22 18.96 15.91
CA TYR A 187 -1.36 20.06 16.35
C TYR A 187 -0.68 19.75 17.70
N GLN A 188 -1.39 19.06 18.59
CA GLN A 188 -0.96 18.71 19.95
C GLN A 188 -0.02 17.49 19.94
N THR A 189 1.22 17.68 19.48
CA THR A 189 2.20 16.59 19.30
C THR A 189 2.47 15.75 20.55
N LYS A 190 2.30 16.32 21.76
CA LYS A 190 2.49 15.59 23.02
C LYS A 190 1.43 14.50 23.26
N LYS A 191 0.21 14.65 22.72
CA LYS A 191 -0.87 13.64 22.83
C LYS A 191 -0.63 12.42 21.94
N HIS A 192 0.26 12.57 20.95
CA HIS A 192 0.54 11.58 19.90
C HIS A 192 2.05 11.35 19.74
N SER A 193 2.78 11.34 20.86
CA SER A 193 4.24 11.15 20.86
C SER A 193 4.64 9.78 20.28
N ASP A 194 3.74 8.79 20.34
CA ASP A 194 3.87 7.46 19.75
C ASP A 194 3.91 7.47 18.21
N LEU A 195 3.34 8.49 17.57
CA LEU A 195 3.20 8.54 16.11
C LEU A 195 4.38 9.21 15.38
N ASP A 196 5.31 9.83 16.12
CA ASP A 196 6.44 10.59 15.57
C ASP A 196 6.02 11.55 14.44
N LEU A 197 5.14 12.50 14.79
CA LEU A 197 4.54 13.46 13.86
C LEU A 197 5.55 14.54 13.39
N ALA A 198 6.57 14.13 12.64
CA ALA A 198 7.67 14.98 12.19
C ALA A 198 7.41 15.67 10.83
N ALA A 199 6.42 15.20 10.06
CA ALA A 199 6.08 15.76 8.75
C ALA A 199 4.80 16.62 8.83
N THR A 200 4.63 17.55 7.88
CA THR A 200 3.43 18.39 7.77
C THR A 200 2.97 18.42 6.33
N VAL A 201 1.68 18.21 6.10
CA VAL A 201 1.07 18.22 4.76
C VAL A 201 -0.07 19.22 4.70
N CYS A 202 -0.32 19.77 3.50
CA CYS A 202 -1.45 20.65 3.27
C CYS A 202 -2.69 19.84 2.87
N ILE A 203 -3.84 20.08 3.50
CA ILE A 203 -5.12 19.51 3.09
C ILE A 203 -6.02 20.65 2.60
N GLU A 204 -6.73 20.38 1.51
CA GLU A 204 -7.45 21.40 0.75
C GLU A 204 -8.92 21.06 0.66
N ILE A 205 -9.78 22.05 0.84
CA ILE A 205 -11.22 21.92 0.61
C ILE A 205 -11.70 23.02 -0.32
N LYS A 206 -12.64 22.67 -1.18
CA LYS A 206 -13.42 23.64 -1.97
C LYS A 206 -14.74 23.89 -1.25
N THR A 207 -15.03 25.15 -0.96
CA THR A 207 -16.32 25.54 -0.40
C THR A 207 -17.36 25.69 -1.50
N LYS A 208 -18.64 25.80 -1.11
CA LYS A 208 -19.75 26.03 -2.06
C LYS A 208 -19.58 27.32 -2.89
N ASN A 209 -18.84 28.30 -2.38
CA ASN A 209 -18.59 29.58 -3.05
C ASN A 209 -17.29 29.54 -3.88
N ASP A 210 -16.82 28.33 -4.25
CA ASP A 210 -15.55 28.06 -4.94
C ASP A 210 -14.28 28.61 -4.26
N LYS A 211 -14.40 29.11 -3.03
CA LYS A 211 -13.26 29.51 -2.22
C LYS A 211 -12.52 28.27 -1.75
N ARG A 212 -11.23 28.20 -2.08
CA ARG A 212 -10.31 27.16 -1.63
C ARG A 212 -9.79 27.50 -0.23
N ILE A 213 -9.96 26.57 0.71
CA ILE A 213 -9.39 26.64 2.06
C ILE A 213 -8.29 25.59 2.14
N VAL A 214 -7.13 25.97 2.64
CA VAL A 214 -5.97 25.10 2.81
C VAL A 214 -5.51 25.17 4.26
N ARG A 215 -5.29 24.01 4.89
CA ARG A 215 -4.76 23.92 6.25
C ARG A 215 -3.60 22.93 6.32
N ARG A 216 -2.69 23.15 7.27
CA ARG A 216 -1.56 22.26 7.53
C ARG A 216 -1.93 21.27 8.62
N VAL A 217 -1.62 19.99 8.40
CA VAL A 217 -1.84 18.89 9.34
C VAL A 217 -0.51 18.17 9.54
N LYS A 218 -0.14 17.92 10.80
CA LYS A 218 1.05 17.12 11.13
C LYS A 218 0.74 15.64 10.95
N ILE A 219 1.70 14.91 10.39
CA ILE A 219 1.54 13.50 10.04
C ILE A 219 2.79 12.69 10.41
N ALA A 220 2.60 11.37 10.51
CA ALA A 220 3.68 10.42 10.64
C ALA A 220 4.66 10.51 9.46
N SER A 221 5.96 10.41 9.75
CA SER A 221 7.04 10.42 8.76
C SER A 221 7.71 9.05 8.56
N LYS A 222 7.47 8.09 9.45
CA LYS A 222 8.07 6.74 9.46
C LYS A 222 7.06 5.69 9.02
N ALA A 223 7.53 4.62 8.38
CA ALA A 223 6.67 3.58 7.81
C ALA A 223 5.82 2.88 8.88
N ASP A 224 6.42 2.57 10.03
CA ASP A 224 5.78 1.86 11.12
C ASP A 224 4.67 2.69 11.78
N THR A 225 4.74 4.03 11.69
CA THR A 225 3.76 4.94 12.31
C THR A 225 2.67 5.40 11.34
N ILE A 226 2.75 5.08 10.04
CA ILE A 226 1.71 5.43 9.04
C ILE A 226 0.36 4.80 9.43
N ARG A 227 0.36 3.48 9.64
CA ARG A 227 -0.87 2.73 9.91
C ARG A 227 -1.50 3.23 11.22
N PRO A 228 -0.77 3.32 12.35
CA PRO A 228 -1.27 3.94 13.58
C PRO A 228 -1.77 5.37 13.39
N ASN A 229 -1.13 6.18 12.54
CA ASN A 229 -1.56 7.54 12.26
C ASN A 229 -2.92 7.57 11.54
N ILE A 230 -3.12 6.73 10.51
CA ILE A 230 -4.41 6.60 9.81
C ILE A 230 -5.48 6.03 10.74
N GLU A 231 -5.17 5.03 11.57
CA GLU A 231 -6.11 4.48 12.56
C GLU A 231 -6.57 5.54 13.55
N ARG A 232 -5.65 6.39 14.05
CA ARG A 232 -6.00 7.47 14.98
C ARG A 232 -6.93 8.49 14.34
N VAL A 233 -6.70 8.81 13.06
CA VAL A 233 -7.60 9.67 12.28
C VAL A 233 -8.98 9.03 12.18
N LEU A 234 -9.05 7.74 11.81
CA LEU A 234 -10.33 7.03 11.68
C LEU A 234 -11.07 6.96 13.03
N GLN A 235 -10.34 6.71 14.12
CA GLN A 235 -10.90 6.74 15.47
C GLN A 235 -11.47 8.11 15.84
N LEU A 236 -10.75 9.20 15.52
CA LEU A 236 -11.22 10.57 15.76
C LEU A 236 -12.52 10.86 15.01
N LEU A 237 -12.69 10.29 13.81
CA LEU A 237 -13.89 10.41 13.00
C LEU A 237 -14.97 9.37 13.32
N GLY A 238 -14.75 8.52 14.33
CA GLY A 238 -15.66 7.43 14.70
C GLY A 238 -15.80 6.34 13.64
N CYS A 239 -14.88 6.27 12.68
CA CYS A 239 -14.86 5.26 11.63
C CYS A 239 -14.24 3.95 12.13
N CYS A 240 -14.56 2.86 11.44
CA CYS A 240 -13.84 1.61 11.57
C CYS A 240 -12.37 1.78 11.11
N PRO A 241 -11.38 1.24 11.84
CA PRO A 241 -9.98 1.33 11.45
C PRO A 241 -9.67 0.63 10.13
N ASN A 242 -10.57 -0.25 9.66
CA ASN A 242 -10.42 -1.00 8.43
C ASN A 242 -11.02 -0.31 7.20
N VAL A 243 -11.58 0.91 7.35
CA VAL A 243 -11.99 1.74 6.18
C VAL A 243 -10.79 1.95 5.25
N PHE A 244 -9.58 2.15 5.80
CA PHE A 244 -8.32 2.07 5.07
C PHE A 244 -7.48 0.92 5.63
N ALA A 245 -7.25 -0.13 4.84
CA ALA A 245 -6.48 -1.31 5.27
C ALA A 245 -5.43 -1.71 4.23
N LYS A 246 -4.44 -2.51 4.64
CA LYS A 246 -3.47 -3.11 3.70
C LYS A 246 -4.09 -4.21 2.84
N ASP A 247 -5.20 -4.78 3.32
CA ASP A 247 -5.93 -5.87 2.67
C ASP A 247 -7.33 -5.43 2.24
N LYS A 248 -7.81 -5.99 1.13
CA LYS A 248 -9.19 -5.83 0.66
C LYS A 248 -10.05 -6.95 1.23
N TYR A 249 -11.19 -6.61 1.84
CA TYR A 249 -12.15 -7.64 2.24
C TYR A 249 -13.02 -8.05 1.04
N PRO A 250 -13.34 -9.35 0.85
CA PRO A 250 -14.18 -9.82 -0.24
C PRO A 250 -15.56 -9.14 -0.28
N THR A 251 -16.11 -8.80 0.88
CA THR A 251 -17.40 -8.11 1.02
C THR A 251 -17.26 -6.59 1.16
N GLU A 252 -16.05 -6.03 1.05
CA GLU A 252 -15.67 -4.64 1.41
C GLU A 252 -16.07 -4.21 2.83
N GLN A 253 -16.40 -5.18 3.70
CA GLN A 253 -16.80 -5.00 5.08
C GLN A 253 -15.99 -5.96 5.97
N CYS A 254 -15.38 -5.44 7.02
CA CYS A 254 -14.66 -6.28 7.98
C CYS A 254 -15.60 -7.05 8.92
N ASP A 255 -15.12 -8.17 9.47
CA ASP A 255 -15.90 -9.01 10.38
C ASP A 255 -16.41 -8.23 11.61
N ALA A 256 -15.61 -7.31 12.14
CA ALA A 256 -16.01 -6.47 13.28
C ALA A 256 -17.23 -5.56 12.96
N CYS A 257 -17.32 -5.03 11.74
CA CYS A 257 -18.50 -4.26 11.32
C CYS A 257 -19.70 -5.17 11.06
N ARG A 258 -19.46 -6.36 10.49
CA ARG A 258 -20.51 -7.35 10.25
C ARG A 258 -21.18 -7.79 11.54
N VAL A 259 -20.38 -8.11 12.57
CA VAL A 259 -20.87 -8.53 13.89
C VAL A 259 -21.69 -7.43 14.57
N LYS A 260 -21.22 -6.17 14.52
CA LYS A 260 -21.95 -5.02 15.10
C LYS A 260 -23.34 -4.82 14.48
N GLN A 261 -23.43 -4.91 13.15
CA GLN A 261 -24.73 -4.83 12.46
C GLN A 261 -25.66 -5.97 12.88
N THR A 262 -25.15 -7.20 13.00
CA THR A 262 -25.97 -8.33 13.46
C THR A 262 -26.42 -8.21 14.92
N SER A 263 -25.58 -7.63 15.80
CA SER A 263 -25.97 -7.39 17.19
C SER A 263 -27.01 -6.29 17.33
N GLU A 264 -26.91 -5.20 16.56
CA GLU A 264 -27.91 -4.12 16.56
C GLU A 264 -29.27 -4.60 16.03
N LEU A 265 -29.27 -5.48 15.01
CA LEU A 265 -30.49 -6.12 14.52
C LEU A 265 -31.12 -7.05 15.58
N ASN A 266 -30.31 -7.79 16.34
CA ASN A 266 -30.80 -8.68 17.39
C ASN A 266 -31.36 -7.91 18.60
N VAL A 267 -30.76 -6.78 18.99
CA VAL A 267 -31.28 -5.91 20.07
C VAL A 267 -32.64 -5.32 19.68
N ASN A 268 -32.77 -4.82 18.44
CA ASN A 268 -34.04 -4.30 17.93
C ASN A 268 -35.12 -5.40 17.89
N TYR A 269 -34.77 -6.66 17.58
CA TYR A 269 -35.72 -7.77 17.62
C TYR A 269 -36.21 -8.07 19.05
N THR A 270 -35.32 -8.00 20.05
CA THR A 270 -35.70 -8.21 21.45
C THR A 270 -36.56 -7.10 22.03
N GLU A 271 -36.34 -5.83 21.65
CA GLU A 271 -37.18 -4.70 22.08
C GLU A 271 -38.60 -4.74 21.48
N PHE A 272 -38.75 -5.21 20.23
CA PHE A 272 -40.08 -5.40 19.62
C PHE A 272 -40.90 -6.51 20.28
N THR A 273 -40.26 -7.47 20.95
CA THR A 273 -40.96 -8.58 21.64
C THR A 273 -41.35 -8.30 23.10
N GLN A 274 -41.02 -7.12 23.65
CA GLN A 274 -41.32 -6.76 25.04
C GLN A 274 -42.46 -5.76 25.23
N GLN A 275 -43.33 -5.54 24.22
CA GLN A 275 -44.59 -4.86 24.48
C GLN A 275 -45.53 -5.79 25.28
N PRO A 276 -45.94 -5.42 26.52
CA PRO A 276 -46.87 -6.24 27.27
C PRO A 276 -48.23 -6.24 26.55
N VAL A 277 -48.68 -7.42 26.14
CA VAL A 277 -50.04 -7.63 25.64
C VAL A 277 -50.98 -7.36 26.82
N SER A 278 -51.61 -6.19 26.84
CA SER A 278 -52.68 -5.90 27.80
C SER A 278 -53.87 -6.81 27.50
N VAL A 279 -54.03 -7.85 28.32
CA VAL A 279 -55.18 -8.75 28.30
C VAL A 279 -56.41 -7.96 28.78
N PRO A 280 -57.47 -7.80 27.98
CA PRO A 280 -58.70 -7.17 28.46
C PRO A 280 -59.40 -8.10 29.45
N SER A 281 -59.65 -7.57 30.65
CA SER A 281 -60.42 -8.20 31.72
C SER A 281 -61.90 -8.27 31.33
N ASN A 282 -62.40 -9.49 31.08
CA ASN A 282 -63.83 -9.75 31.01
C ASN A 282 -64.37 -10.02 32.42
N GLU A 283 -65.13 -9.07 32.97
CA GLU A 283 -66.04 -9.31 34.09
C GLU A 283 -67.31 -10.01 33.58
N PRO A 284 -67.80 -11.06 34.25
CA PRO A 284 -69.12 -11.61 33.96
C PRO A 284 -70.20 -10.89 34.78
N VAL A 285 -71.34 -10.64 34.11
CA VAL A 285 -72.62 -10.15 34.66
C VAL A 285 -73.35 -11.28 35.39
#